data_AF-A0A7V2MCL0-F1
#
_entry.id   AF-A0A7V2MCL0-F1
#
_cell.length_a   1.000
_cell.length_b   1.000
_cell.length_c   1.000
_cell.angle_alpha   90.00
_cell.angle_beta   90.00
_cell.angle_gamma   90.00
#
_symmetry.space_group_name_H-M   'P 1'
#
loop_
_entity.id
_entity.type
_entity.pdbx_description
1 polymer ?
#
loop_
_entity_poly.entity_id
_entity_poly.type
_entity_poly.pdbx_seq_one_letter_code
_entity_poly.pdbx_strand_id
1 'polypeptide(L)'
;MTPRTGFIPMAPRSSGTTVGLRLDVNNANGGTGILNLYPKLTEFLGGLAPSGDHRLSFDLWMNYNGAFEGGGGSTEWWIGGINQEGGGLGGPRLGSPLEPPGVKKGFSFATNGERGNSIDYRLYRDNTRFGTIGVPEAGYAAAPDGTFSVADGRNSFYQNLFQFPDYETPGAIGKKWNQVDIEYIDGIVYFSINGNLIAARSDTTSTSGNILLGYADFNNSTAALDDITGVDSNFGLFDNVSVTQVTQVRPTWAATGGGDWSNAANWQNGVPDGVAAVADFGASITGAATINVDGGKTVRSIVFDNSQSYTISGSDITFNTVTTGVTGSIVARSGSHTIASNVTTNRPLVLSTTSAGASVALTGDLTTNNFSVTKTGPGTASVKNVQTTSSLNVTGGTMRIGTNGTPTGTSKVGTLSIAGATDAWTAKLDVTNNAFIVDYTGASPLAAIQNQIQNGRSGGSWTGNGITSSIAAGNSVSAVGYAEAFDLGLTNFGGLPVDDTAVVFRYTRLGDANLDGTTNIGDFSLLGANFNQPGVWRTGDFNYDGSVNIGDFSLLAANFNQVAPADAMRGAAVPEPVGATMILYAAAALRRRPR
;
A
#
# COMPACT_ATOMS: atom_id res chain seq x y z
N MET A 1 -7.81 -18.36 44.54
CA MET A 1 -7.88 -17.06 45.22
C MET A 1 -9.12 -16.37 44.71
N THR A 2 -9.99 -15.88 45.58
CA THR A 2 -11.19 -15.12 45.18
C THR A 2 -10.74 -13.77 44.61
N PRO A 3 -11.19 -13.33 43.42
CA PRO A 3 -10.81 -12.03 42.88
C PRO A 3 -11.28 -10.91 43.81
N ARG A 4 -10.37 -9.99 44.16
CA ARG A 4 -10.68 -8.80 44.96
C ARG A 4 -11.37 -7.77 44.05
N THR A 5 -12.68 -7.88 43.88
CA THR A 5 -13.51 -6.83 43.24
C THR A 5 -13.75 -5.62 44.16
N GLY A 6 -13.26 -5.65 45.41
CA GLY A 6 -13.56 -4.62 46.41
C GLY A 6 -12.64 -3.38 46.43
N PHE A 7 -11.51 -3.37 45.73
CA PHE A 7 -10.58 -2.23 45.78
C PHE A 7 -9.83 -2.00 44.47
N ILE A 8 -10.18 -0.91 43.78
CA ILE A 8 -9.41 -0.38 42.66
C ILE A 8 -8.33 0.54 43.24
N PRO A 9 -7.04 0.26 43.06
CA PRO A 9 -5.98 1.15 43.52
C PRO A 9 -6.04 2.49 42.79
N MET A 10 -5.44 3.52 43.37
CA MET A 10 -5.27 4.82 42.69
C MET A 10 -4.58 4.61 41.34
N ALA A 11 -5.02 5.33 40.31
CA ALA A 11 -4.38 5.30 39.01
C ALA A 11 -2.88 5.67 39.16
N PRO A 12 -1.97 4.95 38.47
CA PRO A 12 -0.56 5.32 38.43
C PRO A 12 -0.43 6.78 37.99
N ARG A 13 0.60 7.49 38.43
CA ARG A 13 0.88 8.88 37.99
C ARG A 13 -0.19 9.92 38.37
N SER A 14 -1.22 9.55 39.14
CA SER A 14 -2.16 10.50 39.71
C SER A 14 -1.55 11.20 40.93
N SER A 15 -1.72 12.52 41.03
CA SER A 15 -1.40 13.31 42.22
C SER A 15 -2.55 13.36 43.23
N GLY A 16 -3.67 12.68 42.96
CA GLY A 16 -4.90 12.74 43.76
C GLY A 16 -5.69 14.05 43.62
N THR A 17 -5.28 14.94 42.71
CA THR A 17 -5.94 16.23 42.44
C THR A 17 -6.76 16.23 41.15
N THR A 18 -6.70 15.15 40.37
CA THR A 18 -7.50 14.93 39.16
C THR A 18 -8.66 13.97 39.47
N VAL A 19 -9.73 14.06 38.68
CA VAL A 19 -10.88 13.15 38.77
C VAL A 19 -10.84 12.22 37.57
N GLY A 20 -10.80 10.90 37.82
CA GLY A 20 -10.93 9.89 36.78
C GLY A 20 -12.34 9.84 36.20
N LEU A 21 -12.44 9.50 34.92
CA LEU A 21 -13.70 9.34 34.20
C LEU A 21 -14.13 7.88 34.24
N ARG A 22 -15.31 7.60 34.82
CA ARG A 22 -15.95 6.28 34.78
C ARG A 22 -17.00 6.24 33.67
N LEU A 23 -16.91 5.24 32.81
CA LEU A 23 -17.90 4.94 31.76
C LEU A 23 -18.47 3.55 31.97
N ASP A 24 -19.79 3.44 31.87
CA ASP A 24 -20.54 2.19 31.85
C ASP A 24 -21.73 2.34 30.90
N VAL A 25 -22.15 1.22 30.32
CA VAL A 25 -23.26 1.15 29.37
C VAL A 25 -24.07 -0.09 29.67
N ASN A 26 -25.35 -0.10 29.26
CA ASN A 26 -26.21 -1.29 29.34
C ASN A 26 -26.61 -1.74 30.78
N ASN A 27 -26.62 -0.81 31.73
CA ASN A 27 -26.84 -1.13 33.16
C ASN A 27 -28.31 -1.41 33.55
N ALA A 28 -29.30 -1.22 32.66
CA ALA A 28 -30.73 -1.24 33.04
C ALA A 28 -31.68 -1.94 32.05
N ASN A 29 -31.37 -2.01 30.75
CA ASN A 29 -32.20 -2.68 29.75
C ASN A 29 -31.28 -3.25 28.66
N GLY A 30 -31.37 -4.55 28.39
CA GLY A 30 -30.55 -5.21 27.38
C GLY A 30 -30.64 -4.55 26.01
N GLY A 31 -29.48 -4.19 25.47
CA GLY A 31 -29.34 -3.47 24.21
C GLY A 31 -27.87 -3.21 23.87
N THR A 32 -27.55 -3.02 22.60
CA THR A 32 -26.24 -2.48 22.21
C THR A 32 -26.10 -1.07 22.80
N GLY A 33 -25.12 -0.89 23.70
CA GLY A 33 -24.83 0.38 24.34
C GLY A 33 -23.47 0.89 23.91
N ILE A 34 -23.39 2.11 23.36
CA ILE A 34 -22.12 2.71 22.94
C ILE A 34 -22.10 4.16 23.41
N LEU A 35 -21.06 4.53 24.15
CA LEU A 35 -20.78 5.88 24.58
C LEU A 35 -19.46 6.34 23.96
N ASN A 36 -19.50 7.43 23.20
CA ASN A 36 -18.32 8.03 22.56
C ASN A 36 -18.21 9.49 22.99
N LEU A 37 -17.10 9.82 23.65
CA LEU A 37 -16.80 11.15 24.17
C LEU A 37 -15.65 11.78 23.38
N TYR A 38 -15.88 13.03 22.98
CA TYR A 38 -14.92 13.84 22.24
C TYR A 38 -14.55 15.05 23.11
N PRO A 39 -13.39 15.04 23.77
CA PRO A 39 -12.93 16.19 24.52
C PRO A 39 -12.85 17.42 23.62
N LYS A 40 -13.36 18.55 24.11
CA LYS A 40 -13.45 19.83 23.42
C LYS A 40 -12.09 20.53 23.26
N LEU A 41 -11.06 19.78 22.83
CA LEU A 41 -9.68 20.26 22.71
C LEU A 41 -9.59 21.53 21.87
N THR A 42 -10.35 21.61 20.78
CA THR A 42 -10.43 22.79 19.91
C THR A 42 -10.97 24.03 20.63
N GLU A 43 -11.88 23.87 21.60
CA GLU A 43 -12.42 25.00 22.39
C GLU A 43 -11.38 25.52 23.42
N PHE A 44 -10.56 24.62 23.98
CA PHE A 44 -9.59 24.96 25.02
C PHE A 44 -8.18 25.31 24.49
N LEU A 45 -7.84 24.90 23.26
CA LEU A 45 -6.51 25.11 22.64
C LEU A 45 -6.53 26.15 21.51
N GLY A 46 -7.51 27.06 21.47
CA GLY A 46 -7.53 28.16 20.51
C GLY A 46 -7.97 27.78 19.09
N GLY A 47 -8.77 26.72 18.94
CA GLY A 47 -9.52 26.43 17.72
C GLY A 47 -8.95 25.33 16.81
N LEU A 48 -7.76 24.81 17.08
CA LEU A 48 -7.12 23.80 16.21
C LEU A 48 -7.17 22.40 16.82
N ALA A 49 -7.58 21.42 16.01
CA ALA A 49 -7.51 20.01 16.38
C ALA A 49 -6.04 19.55 16.39
N PRO A 50 -5.68 18.53 17.19
CA PRO A 50 -4.40 17.84 17.07
C PRO A 50 -4.08 17.51 15.61
N SER A 51 -2.85 17.80 15.20
CA SER A 51 -2.38 17.62 13.83
C SER A 51 -0.86 17.40 13.79
N GLY A 52 -0.36 16.93 12.65
CA GLY A 52 1.05 16.52 12.53
C GLY A 52 1.32 15.28 13.39
N ASP A 53 2.56 15.08 13.81
CA ASP A 53 2.87 13.95 14.69
C ASP A 53 2.38 14.23 16.12
N HIS A 54 1.49 13.39 16.65
CA HIS A 54 0.89 13.59 17.97
C HIS A 54 0.45 12.28 18.61
N ARG A 55 0.23 12.32 19.92
CA ARG A 55 -0.10 11.17 20.76
C ARG A 55 -1.25 11.48 21.69
N LEU A 56 -2.20 10.55 21.79
CA LEU A 56 -3.14 10.39 22.89
C LEU A 56 -2.59 9.37 23.89
N SER A 57 -2.52 9.74 25.16
CA SER A 57 -2.12 8.86 26.26
C SER A 57 -3.13 8.89 27.39
N PHE A 58 -3.43 7.76 28.01
CA PHE A 58 -4.28 7.68 29.21
C PHE A 58 -3.99 6.40 30.02
N ASP A 59 -4.33 6.42 31.31
CA ASP A 59 -4.43 5.21 32.12
C ASP A 59 -5.84 4.63 31.99
N LEU A 60 -5.91 3.33 31.78
CA LEU A 60 -7.13 2.57 31.57
C LEU A 60 -7.26 1.46 32.62
N TRP A 61 -8.42 1.39 33.26
CA TRP A 61 -8.88 0.22 34.00
C TRP A 61 -10.13 -0.34 33.34
N MET A 62 -10.13 -1.62 32.98
CA MET A 62 -11.32 -2.34 32.53
C MET A 62 -11.79 -3.26 33.64
N ASN A 63 -13.01 -3.08 34.13
CA ASN A 63 -13.62 -4.00 35.08
C ASN A 63 -14.68 -4.84 34.38
N TYR A 64 -14.74 -6.12 34.74
CA TYR A 64 -15.69 -7.08 34.22
C TYR A 64 -16.17 -8.00 35.35
N ASN A 65 -17.39 -8.50 35.23
CA ASN A 65 -18.04 -9.37 36.21
C ASN A 65 -17.52 -10.82 36.14
N GLY A 66 -17.69 -11.57 37.22
CA GLY A 66 -17.45 -13.02 37.24
C GLY A 66 -15.98 -13.46 37.31
N ALA A 67 -15.76 -14.74 37.00
CA ALA A 67 -14.50 -15.46 37.21
C ALA A 67 -13.40 -15.09 36.18
N PHE A 68 -12.35 -15.91 36.13
CA PHE A 68 -11.12 -15.72 35.35
C PHE A 68 -11.32 -15.50 33.83
N GLU A 69 -12.47 -15.76 33.22
CA GLU A 69 -12.72 -15.45 31.79
C GLU A 69 -13.92 -14.51 31.61
N GLY A 70 -14.32 -13.86 32.69
CA GLY A 70 -15.57 -13.11 32.77
C GLY A 70 -16.78 -14.00 32.98
N GLY A 71 -17.84 -13.40 33.53
CA GLY A 71 -19.17 -13.98 33.57
C GLY A 71 -19.87 -13.85 32.21
N GLY A 72 -21.01 -14.54 32.04
CA GLY A 72 -21.83 -14.35 30.84
C GLY A 72 -22.27 -12.88 30.73
N GLY A 73 -22.05 -12.24 29.58
CA GLY A 73 -22.42 -10.83 29.36
C GLY A 73 -21.34 -9.79 29.67
N SER A 74 -20.13 -10.18 30.08
CA SER A 74 -18.93 -9.32 30.24
C SER A 74 -18.40 -8.72 28.92
N THR A 75 -19.26 -8.55 27.91
CA THR A 75 -18.84 -8.31 26.53
C THR A 75 -18.52 -6.84 26.25
N GLU A 76 -18.03 -6.11 27.25
CA GLU A 76 -17.74 -4.70 27.19
C GLU A 76 -16.32 -4.36 26.69
N TRP A 77 -16.21 -3.18 26.10
CA TRP A 77 -15.05 -2.70 25.38
C TRP A 77 -14.79 -1.26 25.76
N TRP A 78 -13.55 -0.93 26.12
CA TRP A 78 -13.13 0.47 26.01
C TRP A 78 -12.87 0.80 24.54
N ILE A 79 -12.91 2.09 24.22
CA ILE A 79 -12.59 2.63 22.90
C ILE A 79 -11.65 3.83 23.08
N GLY A 80 -10.60 3.89 22.27
CA GLY A 80 -9.76 5.07 22.13
C GLY A 80 -9.53 5.38 20.67
N GLY A 81 -9.53 6.65 20.28
CA GLY A 81 -9.34 7.04 18.90
C GLY A 81 -8.60 8.35 18.71
N ILE A 82 -8.02 8.49 17.52
CA ILE A 82 -7.21 9.63 17.09
C ILE A 82 -7.66 10.08 15.69
N ASN A 83 -7.40 11.34 15.37
CA ASN A 83 -7.75 11.96 14.09
C ASN A 83 -9.22 11.78 13.69
N GLN A 84 -10.12 11.86 14.67
CA GLN A 84 -11.56 11.74 14.48
C GLN A 84 -12.13 13.05 13.93
N GLU A 85 -12.64 13.03 12.71
CA GLU A 85 -13.22 14.20 12.06
C GLU A 85 -14.56 14.56 12.71
N GLY A 86 -14.73 15.82 13.13
CA GLY A 86 -15.98 16.40 13.67
C GLY A 86 -16.45 15.83 15.02
N GLY A 87 -16.68 16.69 16.03
CA GLY A 87 -17.36 16.26 17.25
C GLY A 87 -18.78 15.75 16.95
N GLY A 88 -19.18 14.58 17.46
CA GLY A 88 -20.51 14.01 17.22
C GLY A 88 -20.59 12.49 17.37
N LEU A 89 -21.63 11.86 16.81
CA LEU A 89 -22.00 10.42 16.87
C LEU A 89 -21.01 9.41 16.24
N GLY A 90 -19.77 9.82 15.95
CA GLY A 90 -18.73 8.95 15.41
C GLY A 90 -18.19 7.96 16.45
N GLY A 91 -17.45 6.95 15.99
CA GLY A 91 -16.85 5.88 16.77
C GLY A 91 -17.35 4.49 16.31
N PRO A 92 -16.70 3.40 16.74
CA PRO A 92 -17.07 2.03 16.41
C PRO A 92 -18.58 1.76 16.57
N ARG A 93 -19.23 1.18 15.56
CA ARG A 93 -20.64 0.75 15.61
C ARG A 93 -20.81 -0.66 15.06
N LEU A 94 -21.88 -1.36 15.49
CA LEU A 94 -22.37 -2.55 14.81
C LEU A 94 -23.46 -2.19 13.79
N GLY A 95 -23.24 -2.56 12.52
CA GLY A 95 -24.27 -2.95 11.54
C GLY A 95 -25.53 -2.10 11.38
N SER A 96 -25.44 -0.78 11.18
CA SER A 96 -26.60 0.07 10.86
C SER A 96 -26.39 0.89 9.57
N PRO A 97 -27.37 0.92 8.64
CA PRO A 97 -27.31 1.72 7.40
C PRO A 97 -27.78 3.18 7.59
N LEU A 98 -27.99 3.66 8.83
CA LEU A 98 -28.70 4.91 9.11
C LEU A 98 -27.84 6.19 9.20
N GLU A 99 -26.58 6.17 8.77
CA GLU A 99 -25.80 7.42 8.71
C GLU A 99 -25.49 7.79 7.25
N PRO A 100 -25.68 9.07 6.85
CA PRO A 100 -25.33 9.53 5.52
C PRO A 100 -23.85 9.22 5.22
N PRO A 101 -23.53 8.67 4.03
CA PRO A 101 -22.15 8.48 3.61
C PRO A 101 -21.39 9.82 3.64
N GLY A 102 -20.24 9.86 4.33
CA GLY A 102 -19.30 10.98 4.24
C GLY A 102 -19.05 11.79 5.51
N VAL A 103 -19.48 11.34 6.70
CA VAL A 103 -19.25 12.10 7.94
C VAL A 103 -18.47 11.23 8.93
N LYS A 104 -17.28 11.70 9.34
CA LYS A 104 -16.38 11.16 10.39
C LYS A 104 -15.31 10.16 9.89
N LYS A 105 -14.12 10.68 9.59
CA LYS A 105 -12.85 9.96 9.38
C LYS A 105 -12.10 9.70 10.67
N GLY A 106 -11.26 8.66 10.74
CA GLY A 106 -10.28 8.50 11.83
C GLY A 106 -10.09 7.05 12.29
N PHE A 107 -9.11 6.83 13.17
CA PHE A 107 -8.77 5.50 13.69
C PHE A 107 -9.24 5.33 15.13
N SER A 108 -9.78 4.15 15.44
CA SER A 108 -10.11 3.76 16.81
C SER A 108 -9.70 2.33 17.10
N PHE A 109 -9.31 2.10 18.35
CA PHE A 109 -8.95 0.80 18.89
C PHE A 109 -9.88 0.46 20.05
N ALA A 110 -10.10 -0.83 20.26
CA ALA A 110 -10.89 -1.32 21.37
C ALA A 110 -10.36 -2.69 21.81
N THR A 111 -10.37 -2.94 23.11
CA THR A 111 -10.17 -4.29 23.66
C THR A 111 -11.20 -4.59 24.73
N ASN A 112 -11.50 -5.87 24.95
CA ASN A 112 -12.24 -6.28 26.14
C ASN A 112 -11.30 -6.50 27.34
N GLY A 113 -11.87 -6.74 28.52
CA GLY A 113 -11.14 -6.90 29.77
C GLY A 113 -10.77 -8.35 30.10
N GLU A 114 -11.48 -9.31 29.51
CA GLU A 114 -11.64 -10.68 30.01
C GLU A 114 -11.38 -11.76 28.96
N ARG A 115 -11.12 -11.39 27.70
CA ARG A 115 -10.71 -12.30 26.61
C ARG A 115 -11.75 -13.38 26.24
N GLY A 116 -13.02 -13.21 26.63
CA GLY A 116 -14.07 -14.20 26.37
C GLY A 116 -14.50 -14.32 24.89
N ASN A 117 -13.96 -13.50 23.98
CA ASN A 117 -14.39 -13.44 22.59
C ASN A 117 -13.40 -14.13 21.64
N SER A 118 -13.77 -14.28 20.36
CA SER A 118 -12.85 -14.75 19.31
C SER A 118 -12.02 -13.63 18.68
N ILE A 119 -12.28 -12.38 19.07
CA ILE A 119 -11.63 -11.16 18.58
C ILE A 119 -11.65 -10.14 19.73
N ASP A 120 -10.61 -10.15 20.55
CA ASP A 120 -10.43 -9.36 21.78
C ASP A 120 -9.70 -8.02 21.55
N TYR A 121 -9.00 -7.87 20.43
CA TYR A 121 -8.30 -6.65 20.03
C TYR A 121 -8.83 -6.16 18.69
N ARG A 122 -9.39 -4.95 18.65
CA ARG A 122 -10.12 -4.45 17.47
C ARG A 122 -9.54 -3.13 16.98
N LEU A 123 -9.57 -2.98 15.66
CA LEU A 123 -9.23 -1.77 14.94
C LEU A 123 -10.37 -1.37 14.04
N TYR A 124 -10.68 -0.07 14.06
CA TYR A 124 -11.71 0.56 13.25
C TYR A 124 -11.11 1.73 12.49
N ARG A 125 -11.59 1.92 11.25
CA ARG A 125 -11.43 3.17 10.50
C ARG A 125 -12.77 3.58 9.97
N ASP A 126 -13.07 4.87 10.11
CA ASP A 126 -14.32 5.45 9.62
C ASP A 126 -15.51 4.61 10.11
N ASN A 127 -15.45 4.24 11.40
CA ASN A 127 -16.39 3.39 12.14
C ASN A 127 -16.53 1.95 11.64
N THR A 128 -15.78 1.56 10.61
CA THR A 128 -15.78 0.21 10.03
C THR A 128 -14.66 -0.63 10.64
N ARG A 129 -15.01 -1.81 11.15
CA ARG A 129 -14.04 -2.75 11.72
C ARG A 129 -13.20 -3.37 10.62
N PHE A 130 -11.87 -3.37 10.78
CA PHE A 130 -10.99 -4.14 9.91
C PHE A 130 -11.06 -5.64 10.19
N GLY A 131 -10.83 -6.45 9.16
CA GLY A 131 -10.61 -7.89 9.32
C GLY A 131 -9.27 -8.25 9.99
N THR A 132 -8.31 -7.32 10.02
CA THR A 132 -6.98 -7.52 10.63
C THR A 132 -6.50 -6.22 11.26
N ILE A 133 -5.94 -6.27 12.47
CA ILE A 133 -5.54 -5.08 13.22
C ILE A 133 -4.16 -4.52 12.82
N GLY A 134 -3.38 -5.24 12.00
CA GLY A 134 -2.01 -4.85 11.66
C GLY A 134 -1.04 -5.17 12.79
N VAL A 135 -0.86 -6.47 13.05
CA VAL A 135 -0.13 -7.02 14.19
C VAL A 135 1.40 -6.89 14.04
N PRO A 136 2.16 -6.77 15.15
CA PRO A 136 3.61 -6.91 15.16
C PRO A 136 4.09 -8.17 14.46
N GLU A 137 5.28 -8.16 13.88
CA GLU A 137 5.90 -9.39 13.38
C GLU A 137 6.79 -10.07 14.42
N ALA A 138 7.53 -9.28 15.20
CA ALA A 138 8.43 -9.82 16.20
C ALA A 138 7.65 -10.37 17.40
N GLY A 139 7.90 -11.63 17.77
CA GLY A 139 7.24 -12.30 18.91
C GLY A 139 5.77 -12.64 18.67
N TYR A 140 5.20 -12.20 17.56
CA TYR A 140 3.83 -12.50 17.17
C TYR A 140 3.78 -13.83 16.43
N ALA A 141 3.02 -14.79 16.95
CA ALA A 141 2.76 -16.04 16.27
C ALA A 141 1.40 -15.94 15.55
N ALA A 142 1.38 -16.06 14.22
CA ALA A 142 0.16 -16.52 13.56
C ALA A 142 -0.17 -17.90 14.16
N ALA A 143 -1.40 -18.11 14.66
CA ALA A 143 -1.72 -19.33 15.43
C ALA A 143 -1.31 -20.59 14.63
N PRO A 144 -0.56 -21.54 15.22
CA PRO A 144 0.04 -22.67 14.50
C PRO A 144 -0.93 -23.60 13.76
N ASP A 145 -2.23 -23.54 14.09
CA ASP A 145 -3.28 -24.41 13.62
C ASP A 145 -4.52 -23.66 13.10
N GLY A 146 -4.48 -22.32 13.04
CA GLY A 146 -5.61 -21.48 12.64
C GLY A 146 -6.81 -21.50 13.59
N THR A 147 -6.66 -22.02 14.82
CA THR A 147 -7.80 -22.13 15.77
C THR A 147 -8.26 -20.80 16.35
N PHE A 148 -7.37 -19.81 16.45
CA PHE A 148 -7.67 -18.49 17.02
C PHE A 148 -7.34 -17.36 16.05
N SER A 149 -8.18 -16.32 16.06
CA SER A 149 -7.94 -15.11 15.30
C SER A 149 -6.65 -14.43 15.74
N VAL A 150 -6.05 -13.65 14.84
CA VAL A 150 -4.89 -12.79 15.17
C VAL A 150 -5.22 -11.72 16.22
N ALA A 151 -6.49 -11.42 16.37
CA ALA A 151 -7.03 -10.47 17.33
C ALA A 151 -7.53 -11.15 18.62
N ASP A 152 -7.43 -12.47 18.74
CA ASP A 152 -7.86 -13.21 19.92
C ASP A 152 -6.77 -13.12 21.00
N GLY A 153 -7.10 -12.73 22.22
CA GLY A 153 -6.18 -12.76 23.36
C GLY A 153 -5.66 -14.19 23.57
N ARG A 154 -6.42 -15.21 23.11
CA ARG A 154 -6.01 -16.57 22.68
C ARG A 154 -4.53 -16.73 22.38
N ASN A 155 -4.06 -15.82 21.56
CA ASN A 155 -2.74 -15.85 20.99
C ASN A 155 -1.64 -15.78 22.07
N SER A 156 -0.61 -16.62 21.90
CA SER A 156 0.54 -16.65 22.79
C SER A 156 1.23 -15.28 22.91
N PHE A 157 1.16 -14.45 21.87
CA PHE A 157 1.61 -13.07 21.91
C PHE A 157 0.99 -12.29 23.08
N TYR A 158 -0.34 -12.25 23.18
CA TYR A 158 -1.01 -11.51 24.24
C TYR A 158 -0.83 -12.19 25.61
N GLN A 159 -0.85 -13.53 25.68
CA GLN A 159 -0.62 -14.25 26.93
C GLN A 159 0.76 -13.95 27.54
N ASN A 160 1.78 -13.76 26.69
CA ASN A 160 3.12 -13.38 27.14
C ASN A 160 3.20 -11.91 27.59
N LEU A 161 2.41 -11.02 27.00
CA LEU A 161 2.37 -9.61 27.40
C LEU A 161 1.56 -9.38 28.69
N PHE A 162 0.43 -10.06 28.82
CA PHE A 162 -0.52 -9.88 29.91
C PHE A 162 -0.65 -11.18 30.70
N GLN A 163 0.40 -11.53 31.46
CA GLN A 163 0.51 -12.82 32.13
C GLN A 163 -0.13 -12.87 33.52
N PHE A 164 -0.57 -14.06 33.95
CA PHE A 164 -0.93 -14.33 35.35
C PHE A 164 0.34 -14.45 36.23
N PRO A 165 0.35 -14.02 37.51
CA PRO A 165 -0.76 -13.45 38.29
C PRO A 165 -0.91 -11.93 38.16
N ASP A 166 -0.07 -11.30 37.35
CA ASP A 166 -0.06 -9.87 37.13
C ASP A 166 -1.36 -9.36 36.52
N TYR A 167 -2.01 -10.17 35.69
CA TYR A 167 -3.36 -10.01 35.17
C TYR A 167 -4.20 -11.19 35.65
N GLU A 168 -5.48 -10.95 35.92
CA GLU A 168 -6.36 -12.04 36.32
C GLU A 168 -6.46 -13.07 35.20
N THR A 169 -6.68 -12.65 33.96
CA THR A 169 -6.77 -13.51 32.78
C THR A 169 -5.57 -13.32 31.84
N PRO A 170 -4.79 -14.38 31.52
CA PRO A 170 -3.71 -14.31 30.55
C PRO A 170 -4.19 -13.80 29.19
N GLY A 171 -3.54 -12.76 28.66
CA GLY A 171 -3.87 -12.16 27.38
C GLY A 171 -5.01 -11.13 27.42
N ALA A 172 -5.61 -10.88 28.59
CA ALA A 172 -6.62 -9.86 28.81
C ALA A 172 -6.07 -8.73 29.69
N ILE A 173 -6.58 -7.52 29.50
CA ILE A 173 -6.03 -6.32 30.16
C ILE A 173 -6.84 -5.87 31.39
N GLY A 174 -7.95 -6.53 31.70
CA GLY A 174 -8.87 -6.11 32.76
C GLY A 174 -8.34 -6.33 34.17
N LYS A 175 -9.04 -5.68 35.13
CA LYS A 175 -8.76 -5.66 36.57
C LYS A 175 -7.33 -5.22 36.92
N LYS A 176 -6.74 -4.38 36.05
CA LYS A 176 -5.42 -3.77 36.20
C LYS A 176 -5.37 -2.42 35.49
N TRP A 177 -4.62 -1.48 36.05
CA TRP A 177 -4.30 -0.22 35.37
C TRP A 177 -3.28 -0.47 34.27
N ASN A 178 -3.59 0.01 33.06
CA ASN A 178 -2.71 -0.05 31.90
C ASN A 178 -2.54 1.34 31.31
N GLN A 179 -1.32 1.71 30.96
CA GLN A 179 -1.09 2.89 30.13
C GLN A 179 -1.39 2.54 28.68
N VAL A 180 -2.27 3.29 28.05
CA VAL A 180 -2.59 3.18 26.62
C VAL A 180 -2.04 4.39 25.90
N ASP A 181 -1.33 4.14 24.80
CA ASP A 181 -0.85 5.17 23.88
C ASP A 181 -1.38 4.91 22.47
N ILE A 182 -1.98 5.92 21.86
CA ILE A 182 -2.36 5.95 20.44
C ILE A 182 -1.62 7.11 19.79
N GLU A 183 -0.72 6.82 18.85
CA GLU A 183 0.19 7.80 18.25
C GLU A 183 -0.06 7.89 16.75
N TYR A 184 -0.10 9.10 16.20
CA TYR A 184 0.00 9.34 14.77
C TYR A 184 1.39 9.89 14.48
N ILE A 185 2.23 9.12 13.79
CA ILE A 185 3.64 9.42 13.54
C ILE A 185 3.97 9.02 12.10
N ASP A 186 4.44 9.96 11.28
CA ASP A 186 4.87 9.72 9.88
C ASP A 186 3.79 9.04 9.01
N GLY A 187 2.52 9.43 9.20
CA GLY A 187 1.41 8.82 8.48
C GLY A 187 1.07 7.40 8.94
N ILE A 188 1.48 7.01 10.15
CA ILE A 188 1.17 5.71 10.75
C ILE A 188 0.49 5.94 12.09
N VAL A 189 -0.61 5.21 12.32
CA VAL A 189 -1.25 5.12 13.62
C VAL A 189 -0.67 3.91 14.36
N TYR A 190 -0.08 4.15 15.52
CA TYR A 190 0.41 3.14 16.45
C TYR A 190 -0.53 3.02 17.64
N PHE A 191 -0.70 1.81 18.13
CA PHE A 191 -1.46 1.50 19.34
C PHE A 191 -0.62 0.60 20.23
N SER A 192 -0.36 1.08 21.44
CA SER A 192 0.49 0.41 22.43
C SER A 192 -0.19 0.36 23.79
N ILE A 193 0.11 -0.71 24.54
CA ILE A 193 -0.33 -0.89 25.93
C ILE A 193 0.90 -1.19 26.79
N ASN A 194 1.11 -0.41 27.84
CA ASN A 194 2.28 -0.48 28.73
C ASN A 194 3.61 -0.45 27.97
N GLY A 195 3.68 0.35 26.90
CA GLY A 195 4.83 0.45 26.01
C GLY A 195 5.01 -0.70 25.01
N ASN A 196 4.15 -1.74 25.05
CA ASN A 196 4.19 -2.84 24.10
C ASN A 196 3.32 -2.51 22.88
N LEU A 197 3.91 -2.60 21.69
CA LEU A 197 3.19 -2.38 20.43
C LEU A 197 2.13 -3.49 20.24
N ILE A 198 0.87 -3.10 20.12
CA ILE A 198 -0.26 -4.01 19.88
C ILE A 198 -0.62 -4.02 18.39
N ALA A 199 -0.63 -2.86 17.75
CA ALA A 199 -0.95 -2.72 16.36
C ALA A 199 -0.36 -1.44 15.77
N ALA A 200 -0.08 -1.46 14.47
CA ALA A 200 0.21 -0.24 13.71
C ALA A 200 -0.34 -0.33 12.30
N ARG A 201 -0.75 0.81 11.74
CA ARG A 201 -1.29 0.88 10.37
C ARG A 201 -1.03 2.23 9.71
N SER A 202 -0.69 2.22 8.43
CA SER A 202 -0.59 3.45 7.63
C SER A 202 -1.95 4.16 7.47
N ASP A 203 -1.97 5.47 7.65
CA ASP A 203 -3.10 6.37 7.39
C ASP A 203 -2.68 7.53 6.50
N THR A 204 -3.17 7.49 5.26
CA THR A 204 -2.88 8.49 4.23
C THR A 204 -3.98 9.55 4.08
N THR A 205 -5.01 9.57 4.92
CA THR A 205 -6.20 10.42 4.70
C THR A 205 -6.60 11.30 5.88
N SER A 206 -6.23 10.96 7.11
CA SER A 206 -6.58 11.76 8.30
C SER A 206 -5.31 12.17 9.08
N THR A 207 -4.82 13.38 8.81
CA THR A 207 -3.60 13.94 9.43
C THR A 207 -3.89 14.84 10.63
N SER A 208 -5.18 15.06 10.93
CA SER A 208 -5.65 15.89 12.03
C SER A 208 -7.07 15.52 12.44
N GLY A 209 -7.40 15.66 13.71
CA GLY A 209 -8.77 15.50 14.18
C GLY A 209 -8.89 15.41 15.69
N ASN A 210 -10.11 15.21 16.18
CA ASN A 210 -10.38 15.05 17.60
C ASN A 210 -9.85 13.71 18.11
N ILE A 211 -9.68 13.62 19.43
CA ILE A 211 -9.49 12.34 20.10
C ILE A 211 -10.85 11.80 20.56
N LEU A 212 -10.94 10.49 20.70
CA LEU A 212 -12.13 9.76 21.16
C LEU A 212 -11.76 8.93 22.38
N LEU A 213 -12.57 9.01 23.43
CA LEU A 213 -12.63 8.04 24.52
C LEU A 213 -14.04 7.46 24.56
N GLY A 214 -14.18 6.14 24.67
CA GLY A 214 -15.49 5.53 24.66
C GLY A 214 -15.55 4.21 25.41
N TYR A 215 -16.78 3.72 25.56
CA TYR A 215 -17.09 2.44 26.17
C TYR A 215 -18.30 1.85 25.45
N ALA A 216 -18.26 0.55 25.17
CA ALA A 216 -19.28 -0.11 24.39
C ALA A 216 -19.54 -1.53 24.87
N ASP A 217 -20.82 -1.91 24.90
CA ASP A 217 -21.24 -3.28 24.73
C ASP A 217 -21.79 -3.39 23.31
N PHE A 218 -21.03 -4.06 22.45
CA PHE A 218 -21.46 -4.26 21.08
C PHE A 218 -22.60 -5.26 21.02
N ASN A 219 -22.77 -6.14 22.00
CA ASN A 219 -23.75 -7.19 21.93
C ASN A 219 -25.14 -6.70 22.37
N ASN A 220 -26.18 -7.33 21.82
CA ASN A 220 -27.56 -7.09 22.22
C ASN A 220 -27.92 -7.96 23.44
N SER A 221 -27.09 -7.90 24.48
CA SER A 221 -27.26 -8.58 25.76
C SER A 221 -27.52 -7.56 26.86
N THR A 222 -27.70 -8.00 28.11
CA THR A 222 -27.51 -7.13 29.30
C THR A 222 -26.21 -7.59 29.95
N ALA A 223 -25.41 -6.66 30.44
CA ALA A 223 -24.27 -6.98 31.29
C ALA A 223 -24.77 -7.80 32.48
N ALA A 224 -24.23 -9.00 32.73
CA ALA A 224 -24.66 -9.73 33.91
C ALA A 224 -24.08 -9.06 35.17
N LEU A 225 -24.88 -9.10 36.23
CA LEU A 225 -24.42 -8.69 37.55
C LEU A 225 -23.24 -9.57 37.97
N ASP A 226 -22.38 -9.02 38.83
CA ASP A 226 -21.35 -9.81 39.50
C ASP A 226 -22.01 -10.91 40.35
N ASP A 227 -21.54 -12.14 40.16
CA ASP A 227 -22.11 -13.35 40.74
C ASP A 227 -21.95 -13.43 42.26
N ILE A 228 -21.04 -12.62 42.82
CA ILE A 228 -20.74 -12.55 44.25
C ILE A 228 -21.50 -11.40 44.93
N THR A 229 -21.55 -10.22 44.30
CA THR A 229 -22.09 -9.00 44.92
C THR A 229 -23.49 -8.63 44.45
N GLY A 230 -23.95 -9.17 43.32
CA GLY A 230 -25.24 -8.83 42.72
C GLY A 230 -25.31 -7.40 42.17
N VAL A 231 -24.16 -6.74 41.97
CA VAL A 231 -24.06 -5.37 41.44
C VAL A 231 -23.38 -5.42 40.08
N ASP A 232 -23.81 -4.54 39.18
CA ASP A 232 -23.12 -4.35 37.90
C ASP A 232 -21.68 -3.89 38.15
N SER A 233 -20.75 -4.69 37.64
CA SER A 233 -19.32 -4.51 37.82
C SER A 233 -18.61 -4.29 36.49
N ASN A 234 -19.34 -4.01 35.42
CA ASN A 234 -18.76 -3.81 34.09
C ASN A 234 -18.63 -2.33 33.80
N PHE A 235 -17.40 -1.82 33.84
CA PHE A 235 -17.13 -0.40 33.58
C PHE A 235 -15.67 -0.19 33.15
N GLY A 236 -15.44 0.90 32.43
CA GLY A 236 -14.11 1.42 32.12
C GLY A 236 -13.80 2.65 32.95
N LEU A 237 -12.57 2.77 33.44
CA LEU A 237 -12.04 4.00 34.02
C LEU A 237 -10.92 4.55 33.14
N PHE A 238 -10.96 5.85 32.90
CA PHE A 238 -9.92 6.61 32.22
C PHE A 238 -9.35 7.66 33.19
N ASP A 239 -8.04 7.72 33.34
CA ASP A 239 -7.36 8.77 34.12
C ASP A 239 -6.10 9.24 33.37
N ASN A 240 -5.52 10.36 33.80
CA ASN A 240 -4.29 10.95 33.25
C ASN A 240 -4.32 11.11 31.72
N VAL A 241 -5.48 11.47 31.17
CA VAL A 241 -5.68 11.68 29.73
C VAL A 241 -4.86 12.90 29.28
N SER A 242 -4.01 12.71 28.29
CA SER A 242 -3.19 13.77 27.71
C SER A 242 -3.09 13.64 26.20
N VAL A 243 -2.98 14.78 25.53
CA VAL A 243 -2.68 14.86 24.10
C VAL A 243 -1.43 15.70 23.94
N THR A 244 -0.42 15.15 23.28
CA THR A 244 0.90 15.77 23.16
C THR A 244 1.40 15.72 21.73
N GLN A 245 2.14 16.75 21.33
CA GLN A 245 2.84 16.75 20.05
C GLN A 245 4.11 15.90 20.15
N VAL A 246 4.39 15.12 19.11
CA VAL A 246 5.55 14.23 19.05
C VAL A 246 6.60 14.86 18.14
N THR A 247 7.83 14.95 18.63
CA THR A 247 8.98 15.36 17.80
C THR A 247 9.77 14.11 17.41
N GLN A 248 9.87 13.83 16.12
CA GLN A 248 10.66 12.71 15.62
C GLN A 248 12.15 13.05 15.59
N VAL A 249 12.98 12.08 15.97
CA VAL A 249 14.43 12.10 15.78
C VAL A 249 14.76 10.99 14.79
N ARG A 250 15.14 11.35 13.56
CA ARG A 250 15.31 10.40 12.45
C ARG A 250 16.73 10.35 11.90
N PRO A 251 17.21 9.16 11.48
CA PRO A 251 18.42 9.03 10.68
C PRO A 251 18.41 9.97 9.48
N THR A 252 19.31 10.95 9.46
CA THR A 252 19.37 11.98 8.42
C THR A 252 20.77 12.03 7.81
N TRP A 253 20.87 11.96 6.48
CA TRP A 253 22.15 12.07 5.79
C TRP A 253 22.79 13.44 6.07
N ALA A 254 24.01 13.42 6.57
CA ALA A 254 24.74 14.57 7.08
C ALA A 254 25.93 14.98 6.22
N ALA A 255 26.47 14.05 5.43
CA ALA A 255 27.63 14.33 4.58
C ALA A 255 27.24 15.28 3.43
N THR A 256 28.14 16.21 3.10
CA THR A 256 27.91 17.21 2.04
C THR A 256 28.07 16.67 0.62
N GLY A 257 28.44 15.39 0.50
CA GLY A 257 28.59 14.66 -0.76
C GLY A 257 28.13 13.21 -0.61
N GLY A 258 28.59 12.37 -1.53
CA GLY A 258 28.35 10.93 -1.48
C GLY A 258 29.13 10.22 -0.39
N GLY A 259 28.90 8.93 -0.24
CA GLY A 259 29.61 8.09 0.72
C GLY A 259 28.90 6.77 1.01
N ASP A 260 29.55 5.94 1.82
CA ASP A 260 29.00 4.65 2.23
C ASP A 260 27.84 4.83 3.23
N TRP A 261 26.78 4.05 3.03
CA TRP A 261 25.60 4.04 3.88
C TRP A 261 25.94 3.59 5.29
N SER A 262 26.79 2.57 5.46
CA SER A 262 27.11 2.03 6.79
C SER A 262 27.98 2.96 7.66
N ASN A 263 28.60 3.99 7.07
CA ASN A 263 29.46 4.89 7.80
C ASN A 263 28.62 5.85 8.67
N ALA A 264 28.67 5.64 9.99
CA ALA A 264 27.93 6.44 10.96
C ALA A 264 28.26 7.95 10.90
N ALA A 265 29.45 8.35 10.46
CA ALA A 265 29.80 9.77 10.31
C ALA A 265 28.98 10.48 9.21
N ASN A 266 28.40 9.72 8.29
CA ASN A 266 27.54 10.25 7.24
C ASN A 266 26.09 10.45 7.69
N TRP A 267 25.72 10.05 8.90
CA TRP A 267 24.36 10.12 9.42
C TRP A 267 24.28 10.88 10.74
N GLN A 268 23.27 11.74 10.86
CA GLN A 268 22.77 12.17 12.16
C GLN A 268 21.76 11.15 12.67
N ASN A 269 21.71 10.95 14.00
CA ASN A 269 20.72 10.10 14.68
C ASN A 269 20.80 8.60 14.32
N GLY A 270 22.00 8.12 13.99
CA GLY A 270 22.27 6.70 13.72
C GLY A 270 22.12 6.31 12.25
N VAL A 271 22.68 5.16 11.90
CA VAL A 271 22.58 4.59 10.54
C VAL A 271 21.23 3.90 10.39
N PRO A 272 20.42 4.22 9.37
CA PRO A 272 19.14 3.56 9.16
C PRO A 272 19.35 2.14 8.63
N ASP A 273 19.02 1.15 9.45
CA ASP A 273 18.93 -0.26 9.07
C ASP A 273 17.98 -1.02 10.03
N GLY A 274 16.75 -1.30 9.58
CA GLY A 274 15.74 -2.03 10.33
C GLY A 274 14.30 -1.72 9.88
N VAL A 275 13.35 -2.56 10.32
CA VAL A 275 11.93 -2.49 9.94
C VAL A 275 11.17 -1.26 10.45
N ALA A 276 11.78 -0.46 11.33
CA ALA A 276 11.26 0.84 11.76
C ALA A 276 12.05 2.01 11.17
N ALA A 277 13.19 1.76 10.52
CA ALA A 277 14.14 2.78 10.11
C ALA A 277 13.60 3.64 8.98
N VAL A 278 13.84 4.94 9.08
CA VAL A 278 13.58 5.92 8.02
C VAL A 278 14.91 6.54 7.63
N ALA A 279 15.22 6.54 6.34
CA ALA A 279 16.40 7.21 5.82
C ALA A 279 16.01 8.57 5.22
N ASP A 280 16.32 9.66 5.93
CA ASP A 280 16.07 11.02 5.46
C ASP A 280 17.28 11.56 4.68
N PHE A 281 17.06 11.94 3.43
CA PHE A 281 18.02 12.58 2.55
C PHE A 281 17.60 14.04 2.33
N GLY A 282 18.07 14.91 3.23
CA GLY A 282 17.73 16.33 3.27
C GLY A 282 18.74 17.24 2.55
N ALA A 283 18.84 18.48 3.02
CA ALA A 283 19.61 19.57 2.40
C ALA A 283 21.15 19.48 2.53
N SER A 284 21.71 18.36 3.01
CA SER A 284 23.15 18.25 3.29
C SER A 284 24.02 18.32 2.03
N ILE A 285 23.59 17.72 0.91
CA ILE A 285 24.31 17.85 -0.36
C ILE A 285 23.98 19.17 -1.06
N THR A 286 25.01 19.79 -1.65
CA THR A 286 24.88 21.04 -2.44
C THR A 286 25.03 20.82 -3.96
N GLY A 287 25.30 19.59 -4.36
CA GLY A 287 25.34 19.11 -5.74
C GLY A 287 24.96 17.63 -5.78
N ALA A 288 24.80 17.06 -6.98
CA ALA A 288 24.42 15.66 -7.13
C ALA A 288 25.42 14.73 -6.41
N ALA A 289 24.90 13.73 -5.68
CA ALA A 289 25.70 12.84 -4.87
C ALA A 289 25.21 11.39 -4.96
N THR A 290 26.15 10.45 -4.88
CA THR A 290 25.87 9.01 -4.86
C THR A 290 26.10 8.44 -3.46
N ILE A 291 25.07 7.79 -2.93
CA ILE A 291 25.10 7.06 -1.66
C ILE A 291 25.32 5.59 -2.00
N ASN A 292 26.44 5.04 -1.52
CA ASN A 292 26.80 3.66 -1.75
C ASN A 292 26.19 2.76 -0.66
N VAL A 293 25.27 1.89 -1.06
CA VAL A 293 24.71 0.82 -0.22
C VAL A 293 25.73 -0.31 -0.18
N ASP A 294 26.67 -0.20 0.76
CA ASP A 294 27.86 -1.05 0.92
C ASP A 294 27.61 -2.42 1.58
N GLY A 295 26.33 -2.78 1.70
CA GLY A 295 25.81 -4.07 2.12
C GLY A 295 24.28 -3.96 2.19
N GLY A 296 23.55 -5.07 2.04
CA GLY A 296 22.07 -5.02 2.04
C GLY A 296 21.51 -4.23 3.22
N LYS A 297 20.48 -3.40 2.98
CA LYS A 297 19.84 -2.56 4.00
C LYS A 297 18.35 -2.85 4.07
N THR A 298 17.80 -2.85 5.28
CA THR A 298 16.35 -2.88 5.49
C THR A 298 15.88 -1.51 5.98
N VAL A 299 14.79 -0.98 5.42
CA VAL A 299 14.18 0.27 5.88
C VAL A 299 12.66 0.15 5.80
N ARG A 300 11.94 0.96 6.59
CA ARG A 300 10.52 1.22 6.36
C ARG A 300 10.32 2.26 5.26
N SER A 301 11.14 3.31 5.28
CA SER A 301 10.93 4.48 4.44
C SER A 301 12.25 5.11 3.98
N ILE A 302 12.23 5.68 2.78
CA ILE A 302 13.25 6.60 2.27
C ILE A 302 12.56 7.91 1.92
N VAL A 303 13.09 9.03 2.43
CA VAL A 303 12.54 10.37 2.19
C VAL A 303 13.61 11.26 1.57
N PHE A 304 13.34 11.79 0.39
CA PHE A 304 14.14 12.82 -0.26
C PHE A 304 13.49 14.19 -0.09
N ASP A 305 14.27 15.15 0.38
CA ASP A 305 13.84 16.53 0.55
C ASP A 305 14.99 17.48 0.20
N ASN A 306 15.39 17.45 -1.08
CA ASN A 306 16.44 18.30 -1.60
C ASN A 306 16.22 18.54 -3.09
N SER A 307 16.48 19.76 -3.56
CA SER A 307 16.48 20.07 -4.99
C SER A 307 17.62 19.40 -5.76
N GLN A 308 18.72 19.07 -5.09
CA GLN A 308 19.87 18.36 -5.65
C GLN A 308 19.63 16.85 -5.67
N SER A 309 20.15 16.17 -6.67
CA SER A 309 19.91 14.73 -6.88
C SER A 309 20.72 13.86 -5.93
N TYR A 310 19.99 12.99 -5.21
CA TYR A 310 20.57 11.81 -4.57
C TYR A 310 20.44 10.63 -5.52
N THR A 311 21.53 9.88 -5.69
CA THR A 311 21.53 8.55 -6.31
C THR A 311 21.86 7.52 -5.25
N ILE A 312 20.95 6.60 -4.93
CA ILE A 312 21.23 5.48 -4.04
C ILE A 312 21.59 4.28 -4.90
N SER A 313 22.80 3.72 -4.75
CA SER A 313 23.31 2.63 -5.59
C SER A 313 24.12 1.62 -4.80
N GLY A 314 24.34 0.42 -5.34
CA GLY A 314 25.12 -0.63 -4.71
C GLY A 314 24.24 -1.84 -4.40
N SER A 315 24.38 -2.39 -3.20
CA SER A 315 23.62 -3.55 -2.72
C SER A 315 22.11 -3.27 -2.62
N ASP A 316 21.35 -4.33 -2.39
CA ASP A 316 19.89 -4.30 -2.34
C ASP A 316 19.34 -3.52 -1.13
N ILE A 317 18.17 -2.91 -1.34
CA ILE A 317 17.36 -2.27 -0.30
C ILE A 317 16.06 -3.07 -0.14
N THR A 318 15.76 -3.47 1.09
CA THR A 318 14.53 -4.16 1.44
C THR A 318 13.58 -3.24 2.19
N PHE A 319 12.37 -3.04 1.67
CA PHE A 319 11.28 -2.38 2.38
C PHE A 319 10.52 -3.39 3.23
N ASN A 320 10.60 -3.26 4.55
CA ASN A 320 9.82 -4.06 5.48
C ASN A 320 9.42 -3.21 6.69
N THR A 321 8.41 -3.65 7.45
CA THR A 321 7.77 -2.82 8.47
C THR A 321 7.44 -3.61 9.73
N VAL A 322 7.41 -2.89 10.86
CA VAL A 322 7.16 -3.44 12.20
C VAL A 322 5.87 -4.26 12.32
N THR A 323 4.86 -3.98 11.50
CA THR A 323 3.57 -4.67 11.52
C THR A 323 3.04 -4.90 10.10
N THR A 324 2.14 -5.87 9.96
CA THR A 324 1.46 -6.16 8.68
C THR A 324 0.54 -5.05 8.19
N GLY A 325 0.19 -4.09 9.05
CA GLY A 325 -0.66 -2.95 8.71
C GLY A 325 0.09 -1.76 8.13
N VAL A 326 1.42 -1.73 8.21
CA VAL A 326 2.26 -0.60 7.79
C VAL A 326 2.86 -0.86 6.42
N THR A 327 2.71 0.13 5.54
CA THR A 327 3.28 0.15 4.19
C THR A 327 4.72 0.63 4.19
N GLY A 328 5.54 0.11 3.27
CA GLY A 328 6.83 0.72 2.94
C GLY A 328 6.62 1.97 2.08
N SER A 329 7.51 2.96 2.16
CA SER A 329 7.38 4.18 1.37
C SER A 329 8.70 4.74 0.82
N ILE A 330 8.62 5.29 -0.37
CA ILE A 330 9.65 6.15 -0.96
C ILE A 330 8.98 7.49 -1.24
N VAL A 331 9.47 8.55 -0.61
CA VAL A 331 8.88 9.89 -0.70
C VAL A 331 9.90 10.83 -1.31
N ALA A 332 9.53 11.50 -2.40
CA ALA A 332 10.27 12.65 -2.93
C ALA A 332 9.44 13.91 -2.72
N ARG A 333 9.89 14.80 -1.83
CA ARG A 333 9.20 16.06 -1.55
C ARG A 333 9.52 17.13 -2.58
N SER A 334 10.76 17.15 -3.01
CA SER A 334 11.33 18.06 -4.01
C SER A 334 12.40 17.31 -4.82
N GLY A 335 12.92 17.94 -5.87
CA GLY A 335 14.05 17.41 -6.65
C GLY A 335 13.75 16.17 -7.49
N SER A 336 14.79 15.66 -8.14
CA SER A 336 14.76 14.45 -8.96
C SER A 336 15.82 13.49 -8.46
N HIS A 337 15.37 12.33 -7.95
CA HIS A 337 16.23 11.36 -7.26
C HIS A 337 16.19 10.00 -7.95
N THR A 338 17.25 9.22 -7.73
CA THR A 338 17.39 7.89 -8.32
C THR A 338 17.72 6.85 -7.25
N ILE A 339 17.07 5.69 -7.35
CA ILE A 339 17.44 4.47 -6.63
C ILE A 339 17.87 3.45 -7.68
N ALA A 340 19.19 3.30 -7.83
CA ALA A 340 19.84 2.35 -8.72
C ALA A 340 20.11 0.99 -8.04
N SER A 341 20.13 0.93 -6.72
CA SER A 341 20.06 -0.34 -5.97
C SER A 341 18.79 -1.10 -6.30
N ASN A 342 18.84 -2.43 -6.31
CA ASN A 342 17.61 -3.22 -6.41
C ASN A 342 16.76 -3.01 -5.16
N VAL A 343 15.45 -3.02 -5.36
CA VAL A 343 14.44 -2.81 -4.34
C VAL A 343 13.63 -4.08 -4.20
N THR A 344 13.65 -4.67 -3.01
CA THR A 344 12.68 -5.70 -2.62
C THR A 344 11.67 -5.08 -1.66
N THR A 345 10.38 -5.38 -1.80
CA THR A 345 9.39 -4.97 -0.80
C THR A 345 8.67 -6.18 -0.23
N ASN A 346 8.62 -6.27 1.10
CA ASN A 346 7.89 -7.29 1.86
C ASN A 346 6.55 -6.75 2.40
N ARG A 347 6.13 -5.61 1.85
CA ARG A 347 4.90 -4.88 2.18
C ARG A 347 4.36 -4.17 0.94
N PRO A 348 3.10 -3.69 0.96
CA PRO A 348 2.68 -2.69 -0.01
C PRO A 348 3.66 -1.52 -0.04
N LEU A 349 4.09 -1.13 -1.24
CA LEU A 349 5.06 -0.05 -1.44
C LEU A 349 4.34 1.19 -1.98
N VAL A 350 4.57 2.33 -1.33
CA VAL A 350 4.04 3.62 -1.75
C VAL A 350 5.16 4.50 -2.28
N LEU A 351 5.07 4.87 -3.56
CA LEU A 351 5.92 5.88 -4.21
C LEU A 351 5.17 7.21 -4.17
N SER A 352 5.63 8.15 -3.35
CA SER A 352 4.97 9.45 -3.17
C SER A 352 5.82 10.59 -3.66
N THR A 353 5.23 11.48 -4.45
CA THR A 353 5.90 12.71 -4.95
C THR A 353 5.04 13.91 -4.58
N THR A 354 5.41 14.67 -3.54
CA THR A 354 4.49 15.64 -2.92
C THR A 354 4.34 16.95 -3.70
N SER A 355 5.20 17.21 -4.68
CA SER A 355 5.13 18.35 -5.58
C SER A 355 5.19 17.92 -7.04
N ALA A 356 4.63 18.72 -7.96
CA ALA A 356 4.54 18.36 -9.38
C ALA A 356 5.91 18.24 -10.06
N GLY A 357 6.91 18.98 -9.58
CA GLY A 357 8.28 18.92 -10.06
C GLY A 357 9.14 17.83 -9.40
N ALA A 358 8.63 17.16 -8.35
CA ALA A 358 9.38 16.09 -7.69
C ALA A 358 9.35 14.80 -8.53
N SER A 359 10.47 14.10 -8.57
CA SER A 359 10.55 12.78 -9.17
C SER A 359 11.43 11.79 -8.43
N VAL A 360 11.09 10.51 -8.55
CA VAL A 360 11.93 9.39 -8.11
C VAL A 360 11.97 8.31 -9.17
N ALA A 361 13.18 7.87 -9.53
CA ALA A 361 13.41 6.81 -10.50
C ALA A 361 14.03 5.58 -9.84
N LEU A 362 13.31 4.46 -9.82
CA LEU A 362 13.86 3.15 -9.46
C LEU A 362 14.42 2.54 -10.74
N THR A 363 15.72 2.67 -10.92
CA THR A 363 16.45 2.10 -12.06
C THR A 363 17.06 0.74 -11.72
N GLY A 364 17.17 0.38 -10.44
CA GLY A 364 17.36 -1.00 -10.00
C GLY A 364 16.10 -1.85 -10.22
N ASP A 365 16.22 -3.16 -10.10
CA ASP A 365 15.06 -4.06 -10.24
C ASP A 365 14.11 -3.89 -9.05
N LEU A 366 12.80 -4.01 -9.29
CA LEU A 366 11.76 -3.96 -8.25
C LEU A 366 11.14 -5.34 -8.06
N THR A 367 11.48 -6.01 -6.97
CA THR A 367 10.86 -7.27 -6.53
C THR A 367 9.70 -6.96 -5.57
N THR A 368 8.47 -7.16 -6.03
CA THR A 368 7.26 -6.77 -5.28
C THR A 368 6.84 -7.76 -4.20
N ASN A 369 7.34 -9.01 -4.27
CA ASN A 369 6.84 -10.15 -3.49
C ASN A 369 5.30 -10.24 -3.47
N ASN A 370 4.67 -9.94 -4.62
CA ASN A 370 3.23 -9.90 -4.82
C ASN A 370 2.46 -8.89 -3.95
N PHE A 371 3.14 -7.93 -3.34
CA PHE A 371 2.50 -6.79 -2.72
C PHE A 371 2.10 -5.74 -3.76
N SER A 372 1.15 -4.88 -3.37
CA SER A 372 0.73 -3.78 -4.24
C SER A 372 1.78 -2.68 -4.30
N VAL A 373 1.81 -2.00 -5.45
CA VAL A 373 2.61 -0.80 -5.66
C VAL A 373 1.64 0.37 -5.87
N THR A 374 1.85 1.46 -5.14
CA THR A 374 0.97 2.63 -5.21
C THR A 374 1.78 3.88 -5.53
N LYS A 375 1.39 4.62 -6.57
CA LYS A 375 1.89 5.96 -6.88
C LYS A 375 0.92 7.01 -6.34
N THR A 376 1.43 7.98 -5.55
CA THR A 376 0.67 9.12 -5.00
C THR A 376 1.36 10.45 -5.27
N GLY A 377 0.59 11.54 -5.11
CA GLY A 377 1.07 12.92 -5.26
C GLY A 377 1.31 13.34 -6.73
N PRO A 378 1.42 14.65 -6.99
CA PRO A 378 1.34 15.19 -8.36
C PRO A 378 2.57 14.93 -9.27
N GLY A 379 3.74 14.65 -8.70
CA GLY A 379 4.98 14.40 -9.47
C GLY A 379 5.05 13.02 -10.15
N THR A 380 6.27 12.62 -10.52
CA THR A 380 6.55 11.39 -11.29
C THR A 380 7.29 10.34 -10.46
N ALA A 381 6.82 9.10 -10.47
CA ALA A 381 7.68 7.96 -10.13
C ALA A 381 7.91 7.12 -11.37
N SER A 382 9.13 6.61 -11.57
CA SER A 382 9.43 5.68 -12.65
C SER A 382 10.07 4.40 -12.14
N VAL A 383 9.69 3.27 -12.74
CA VAL A 383 10.23 1.93 -12.45
C VAL A 383 10.53 1.21 -13.76
N LYS A 384 11.42 0.21 -13.76
CA LYS A 384 11.66 -0.63 -14.94
C LYS A 384 10.40 -1.36 -15.41
N ASN A 385 9.70 -1.99 -14.47
CA ASN A 385 8.42 -2.66 -14.66
C ASN A 385 7.73 -2.82 -13.30
N VAL A 386 6.45 -3.22 -13.31
CA VAL A 386 5.74 -3.68 -12.11
C VAL A 386 5.22 -5.10 -12.39
N GLN A 387 5.73 -6.08 -11.64
CA GLN A 387 5.28 -7.47 -11.71
C GLN A 387 4.76 -7.88 -10.33
N THR A 388 3.44 -8.08 -10.19
CA THR A 388 2.78 -8.45 -8.94
C THR A 388 1.43 -9.13 -9.22
N THR A 389 1.05 -10.14 -8.46
CA THR A 389 -0.33 -10.69 -8.53
C THR A 389 -1.36 -9.81 -7.81
N SER A 390 -0.92 -8.79 -7.06
CA SER A 390 -1.79 -7.81 -6.43
C SER A 390 -2.10 -6.64 -7.38
N SER A 391 -1.95 -5.40 -6.95
CA SER A 391 -2.39 -4.21 -7.69
C SER A 391 -1.28 -3.19 -7.94
N LEU A 392 -1.39 -2.52 -9.08
CA LEU A 392 -0.77 -1.21 -9.32
C LEU A 392 -1.86 -0.13 -9.19
N ASN A 393 -1.68 0.78 -8.22
CA ASN A 393 -2.61 1.88 -7.97
C ASN A 393 -1.95 3.22 -8.28
N VAL A 394 -2.45 3.96 -9.26
CA VAL A 394 -1.97 5.31 -9.60
C VAL A 394 -2.99 6.33 -9.12
N THR A 395 -2.79 6.81 -7.89
CA THR A 395 -3.73 7.71 -7.19
C THR A 395 -3.50 9.20 -7.49
N GLY A 396 -2.35 9.54 -8.08
CA GLY A 396 -2.01 10.91 -8.47
C GLY A 396 -0.70 10.99 -9.25
N GLY A 397 -0.58 12.06 -10.05
CA GLY A 397 0.62 12.31 -10.87
C GLY A 397 0.86 11.23 -11.92
N THR A 398 2.13 10.98 -12.23
CA THR A 398 2.53 9.98 -13.24
C THR A 398 3.26 8.80 -12.63
N MET A 399 2.77 7.58 -12.89
CA MET A 399 3.55 6.35 -12.81
C MET A 399 4.13 6.05 -14.19
N ARG A 400 5.44 5.98 -14.32
CA ARG A 400 6.12 5.74 -15.61
C ARG A 400 6.81 4.38 -15.61
N ILE A 401 6.55 3.58 -16.63
CA ILE A 401 7.40 2.43 -16.95
C ILE A 401 8.57 2.96 -17.77
N GLY A 402 9.78 2.80 -17.25
CA GLY A 402 11.02 3.25 -17.89
C GLY A 402 11.17 2.66 -19.28
N THR A 403 11.84 3.37 -20.19
CA THR A 403 11.99 2.92 -21.58
C THR A 403 12.73 1.59 -21.67
N ASN A 404 12.02 0.52 -22.00
CA ASN A 404 12.57 -0.83 -22.14
C ASN A 404 11.63 -1.74 -22.96
N GLY A 405 11.53 -1.49 -24.26
CA GLY A 405 10.65 -2.25 -25.17
C GLY A 405 10.96 -3.75 -25.34
N THR A 406 11.81 -4.34 -24.49
CA THR A 406 12.12 -5.77 -24.41
C THR A 406 11.20 -6.47 -23.40
N PRO A 407 11.18 -7.82 -23.35
CA PRO A 407 10.45 -8.56 -22.32
C PRO A 407 10.71 -8.15 -20.87
N THR A 408 11.91 -7.64 -20.58
CA THR A 408 12.28 -7.21 -19.22
C THR A 408 11.62 -5.87 -18.80
N GLY A 409 11.03 -5.12 -19.73
CA GLY A 409 10.22 -3.94 -19.43
C GLY A 409 8.72 -4.24 -19.27
N THR A 410 8.30 -5.48 -19.55
CA THR A 410 6.89 -5.87 -19.47
C THR A 410 6.42 -5.86 -18.01
N SER A 411 5.31 -5.18 -17.78
CA SER A 411 4.61 -5.18 -16.49
C SER A 411 3.44 -6.16 -16.51
N LYS A 412 3.18 -6.82 -15.37
CA LYS A 412 2.05 -7.73 -15.18
C LYS A 412 1.46 -7.54 -13.79
N VAL A 413 0.18 -7.16 -13.73
CA VAL A 413 -0.52 -6.86 -12.48
C VAL A 413 -1.84 -7.62 -12.39
N GLY A 414 -2.28 -8.01 -11.20
CA GLY A 414 -3.61 -8.59 -10.99
C GLY A 414 -4.73 -7.56 -11.12
N THR A 415 -4.45 -6.30 -10.78
CA THR A 415 -5.39 -5.18 -10.97
C THR A 415 -4.64 -3.89 -11.27
N LEU A 416 -5.16 -3.11 -12.21
CA LEU A 416 -4.71 -1.74 -12.49
C LEU A 416 -5.81 -0.75 -12.08
N SER A 417 -5.48 0.18 -11.18
CA SER A 417 -6.37 1.28 -10.79
C SER A 417 -5.69 2.62 -11.09
N ILE A 418 -6.39 3.52 -11.79
CA ILE A 418 -5.94 4.89 -12.08
C ILE A 418 -7.01 5.83 -11.54
N ALA A 419 -6.62 6.84 -10.76
CA ALA A 419 -7.58 7.75 -10.14
C ALA A 419 -8.36 8.59 -11.17
N GLY A 420 -9.62 8.85 -10.82
CA GLY A 420 -10.60 9.57 -11.64
C GLY A 420 -11.80 8.69 -11.97
N ALA A 421 -12.52 9.07 -13.02
CA ALA A 421 -13.66 8.32 -13.53
C ALA A 421 -13.58 8.21 -15.06
N THR A 422 -14.45 7.40 -15.66
CA THR A 422 -14.64 7.34 -17.12
C THR A 422 -14.75 8.76 -17.68
N ASP A 423 -13.95 9.06 -18.71
CA ASP A 423 -13.84 10.38 -19.36
C ASP A 423 -13.32 11.54 -18.48
N ALA A 424 -12.87 11.26 -17.27
CA ALA A 424 -12.39 12.25 -16.31
C ALA A 424 -11.26 11.70 -15.42
N TRP A 425 -10.26 11.06 -16.03
CA TRP A 425 -9.09 10.54 -15.31
C TRP A 425 -8.21 11.68 -14.77
N THR A 426 -7.65 11.50 -13.58
CA THR A 426 -6.87 12.53 -12.85
C THR A 426 -5.40 12.13 -12.65
N ALA A 427 -5.06 10.87 -12.87
CA ALA A 427 -3.69 10.36 -12.80
C ALA A 427 -3.27 9.69 -14.12
N LYS A 428 -1.98 9.42 -14.27
CA LYS A 428 -1.37 8.95 -15.53
C LYS A 428 -0.51 7.70 -15.32
N LEU A 429 -0.76 6.66 -16.12
CA LEU A 429 0.20 5.57 -16.37
C LEU A 429 0.88 5.84 -17.72
N ASP A 430 2.18 6.11 -17.71
CA ASP A 430 2.99 6.28 -18.91
C ASP A 430 3.75 5.00 -19.23
N VAL A 431 3.31 4.25 -20.23
CA VAL A 431 3.96 2.99 -20.63
C VAL A 431 5.24 3.20 -21.43
N THR A 432 5.57 4.44 -21.82
CA THR A 432 6.67 4.77 -22.74
C THR A 432 6.64 3.87 -23.98
N ASN A 433 7.52 2.88 -24.10
CA ASN A 433 7.56 1.91 -25.22
C ASN A 433 7.34 0.45 -24.80
N ASN A 434 6.74 0.20 -23.64
CA ASN A 434 6.64 -1.12 -23.03
C ASN A 434 5.30 -1.83 -23.30
N ALA A 435 5.30 -3.14 -23.00
CA ALA A 435 4.11 -3.98 -22.90
C ALA A 435 3.57 -4.04 -21.46
N PHE A 436 2.27 -4.24 -21.32
CA PHE A 436 1.58 -4.27 -20.03
C PHE A 436 0.45 -5.31 -20.06
N ILE A 437 0.30 -6.04 -18.96
CA ILE A 437 -0.69 -7.10 -18.78
C ILE A 437 -1.48 -6.82 -17.50
N VAL A 438 -2.81 -6.87 -17.60
CA VAL A 438 -3.72 -6.91 -16.45
C VAL A 438 -4.36 -8.30 -16.42
N ASP A 439 -3.86 -9.15 -15.52
CA ASP A 439 -4.26 -10.54 -15.31
C ASP A 439 -5.41 -10.59 -14.29
N TYR A 440 -6.63 -10.41 -14.78
CA TYR A 440 -7.78 -10.06 -13.95
C TYR A 440 -8.53 -11.29 -13.45
N THR A 441 -9.24 -11.13 -12.33
CA THR A 441 -10.25 -12.10 -11.89
C THR A 441 -11.63 -11.46 -11.95
N GLY A 442 -12.64 -12.21 -12.39
CA GLY A 442 -14.01 -11.72 -12.49
C GLY A 442 -14.29 -11.00 -13.80
N ALA A 443 -14.87 -9.81 -13.73
CA ALA A 443 -15.24 -9.05 -14.93
C ALA A 443 -14.00 -8.46 -15.62
N SER A 444 -13.97 -8.54 -16.96
CA SER A 444 -12.90 -7.94 -17.75
C SER A 444 -12.83 -6.41 -17.56
N PRO A 445 -11.62 -5.84 -17.37
CA PRO A 445 -11.40 -4.40 -17.32
C PRO A 445 -11.21 -3.75 -18.70
N LEU A 446 -11.40 -4.47 -19.82
CA LEU A 446 -11.10 -3.99 -21.18
C LEU A 446 -11.72 -2.64 -21.51
N ALA A 447 -13.01 -2.44 -21.20
CA ALA A 447 -13.71 -1.19 -21.49
C ALA A 447 -13.13 0.00 -20.71
N ALA A 448 -12.72 -0.22 -19.45
CA ALA A 448 -12.06 0.81 -18.65
C ALA A 448 -10.66 1.13 -19.19
N ILE A 449 -9.89 0.12 -19.60
CA ILE A 449 -8.56 0.28 -20.19
C ILE A 449 -8.64 1.02 -21.53
N GLN A 450 -9.59 0.67 -22.40
CA GLN A 450 -9.88 1.39 -23.64
C GLN A 450 -10.14 2.87 -23.38
N ASN A 451 -11.03 3.17 -22.43
CA ASN A 451 -11.37 4.55 -22.08
C ASN A 451 -10.15 5.32 -21.53
N GLN A 452 -9.32 4.67 -20.71
CA GLN A 452 -8.09 5.24 -20.19
C GLN A 452 -7.07 5.54 -21.30
N ILE A 453 -6.93 4.66 -22.29
CA ILE A 453 -6.04 4.87 -23.45
C ILE A 453 -6.56 6.02 -24.33
N GLN A 454 -7.86 6.06 -24.61
CA GLN A 454 -8.50 7.12 -25.40
C GLN A 454 -8.30 8.50 -24.74
N ASN A 455 -8.55 8.59 -23.42
CA ASN A 455 -8.32 9.81 -22.66
C ASN A 455 -6.83 10.20 -22.66
N GLY A 456 -5.93 9.23 -22.45
CA GLY A 456 -4.49 9.46 -22.45
C GLY A 456 -3.94 9.88 -23.81
N ARG A 457 -4.52 9.38 -24.90
CA ARG A 457 -4.22 9.73 -26.29
C ARG A 457 -4.52 11.20 -26.59
N SER A 458 -5.60 11.77 -26.02
CA SER A 458 -5.95 13.20 -26.15
C SER A 458 -5.81 13.73 -27.59
N GLY A 459 -6.58 13.14 -28.52
CA GLY A 459 -6.56 13.53 -29.94
C GLY A 459 -5.29 13.15 -30.72
N GLY A 460 -4.37 12.38 -30.12
CA GLY A 460 -3.10 11.93 -30.71
C GLY A 460 -1.88 12.64 -30.13
N SER A 461 -2.07 13.60 -29.23
CA SER A 461 -0.98 14.31 -28.54
C SER A 461 -0.31 13.48 -27.43
N TRP A 462 -1.00 12.45 -26.91
CA TRP A 462 -0.56 11.63 -25.79
C TRP A 462 -0.24 12.43 -24.50
N THR A 463 -0.88 13.58 -24.31
CA THR A 463 -0.71 14.40 -23.11
C THR A 463 -1.80 14.20 -22.06
N GLY A 464 -2.86 13.45 -22.37
CA GLY A 464 -4.00 13.25 -21.47
C GLY A 464 -3.71 12.34 -20.27
N ASN A 465 -4.63 12.35 -19.30
CA ASN A 465 -4.64 11.44 -18.16
C ASN A 465 -5.24 10.07 -18.54
N GLY A 466 -5.01 9.05 -17.72
CA GLY A 466 -5.29 7.66 -18.06
C GLY A 466 -4.00 6.93 -18.49
N ILE A 467 -4.10 6.06 -19.51
CA ILE A 467 -2.96 5.32 -20.05
C ILE A 467 -2.39 6.08 -21.24
N THR A 468 -1.11 6.40 -21.19
CA THR A 468 -0.42 7.21 -22.20
C THR A 468 0.88 6.57 -22.67
N SER A 469 1.50 7.17 -23.69
CA SER A 469 2.89 6.94 -24.04
C SER A 469 3.60 8.25 -24.37
N SER A 470 4.58 8.63 -23.56
CA SER A 470 5.45 9.79 -23.85
C SER A 470 6.32 9.59 -25.09
N ILE A 471 6.54 8.34 -25.54
CA ILE A 471 7.23 8.04 -26.79
C ILE A 471 6.29 8.24 -27.99
N ALA A 472 5.02 7.82 -27.89
CA ALA A 472 4.02 8.04 -28.93
C ALA A 472 3.68 9.54 -29.09
N ALA A 473 3.78 10.34 -28.02
CA ALA A 473 3.63 11.79 -28.08
C ALA A 473 4.54 12.47 -29.13
N GLY A 474 5.72 11.89 -29.35
CA GLY A 474 6.70 12.38 -30.35
C GLY A 474 6.61 11.67 -31.70
N ASN A 475 5.67 10.74 -31.91
CA ASN A 475 5.63 9.88 -33.07
C ASN A 475 4.18 9.64 -33.56
N SER A 476 3.78 10.38 -34.60
CA SER A 476 2.41 10.38 -35.12
C SER A 476 1.95 9.07 -35.75
N VAL A 477 2.85 8.11 -35.97
CA VAL A 477 2.52 6.78 -36.51
C VAL A 477 2.46 5.70 -35.43
N SER A 478 2.67 6.07 -34.16
CA SER A 478 2.68 5.15 -33.03
C SER A 478 1.51 5.39 -32.08
N ALA A 479 1.16 4.34 -31.35
CA ALA A 479 0.00 4.32 -30.48
C ALA A 479 0.16 3.30 -29.34
N VAL A 480 -0.89 3.15 -28.53
CA VAL A 480 -1.01 2.10 -27.52
C VAL A 480 -2.16 1.17 -27.93
N GLY A 481 -1.80 0.03 -28.52
CA GLY A 481 -2.78 -0.99 -28.90
C GLY A 481 -3.18 -1.84 -27.70
N TYR A 482 -4.41 -2.38 -27.73
CA TYR A 482 -4.98 -3.16 -26.62
C TYR A 482 -5.91 -4.27 -27.13
N ALA A 483 -6.02 -5.36 -26.36
CA ALA A 483 -6.88 -6.49 -26.67
C ALA A 483 -7.10 -7.39 -25.43
N GLU A 484 -8.11 -8.25 -25.48
CA GLU A 484 -8.12 -9.47 -24.66
C GLU A 484 -7.07 -10.45 -25.19
N ALA A 485 -6.36 -11.11 -24.28
CA ALA A 485 -5.42 -12.17 -24.62
C ALA A 485 -6.15 -13.37 -25.25
N PHE A 486 -7.34 -13.72 -24.71
CA PHE A 486 -8.20 -14.77 -25.26
C PHE A 486 -8.55 -14.53 -26.72
N ASP A 487 -8.98 -13.30 -27.04
CA ASP A 487 -9.36 -12.94 -28.39
C ASP A 487 -8.19 -13.13 -29.36
N LEU A 488 -6.96 -12.79 -28.94
CA LEU A 488 -5.76 -12.99 -29.75
C LEU A 488 -5.21 -14.44 -29.71
N GLY A 489 -5.77 -15.33 -28.91
CA GLY A 489 -5.27 -16.69 -28.71
C GLY A 489 -3.86 -16.73 -28.12
N LEU A 490 -3.52 -15.73 -27.28
CA LEU A 490 -2.18 -15.60 -26.71
C LEU A 490 -1.99 -16.54 -25.53
N THR A 491 -0.81 -17.15 -25.46
CA THR A 491 -0.29 -17.83 -24.27
C THR A 491 0.93 -17.12 -23.68
N ASN A 492 1.46 -16.13 -24.41
CA ASN A 492 2.56 -15.28 -23.99
C ASN A 492 2.36 -13.87 -24.54
N PHE A 493 2.66 -12.86 -23.73
CA PHE A 493 2.71 -11.46 -24.15
C PHE A 493 3.88 -10.76 -23.49
N GLY A 494 4.70 -10.05 -24.27
CA GLY A 494 5.88 -9.37 -23.73
C GLY A 494 6.85 -10.29 -22.97
N GLY A 495 6.91 -11.59 -23.33
CA GLY A 495 7.74 -12.59 -22.66
C GLY A 495 7.19 -13.14 -21.35
N LEU A 496 6.00 -12.72 -20.93
CA LEU A 496 5.32 -13.25 -19.74
C LEU A 496 4.13 -14.14 -20.15
N PRO A 497 3.82 -15.21 -19.40
CA PRO A 497 2.66 -16.05 -19.67
C PRO A 497 1.37 -15.28 -19.44
N VAL A 498 0.40 -15.50 -20.32
CA VAL A 498 -0.98 -15.01 -20.22
C VAL A 498 -1.95 -16.17 -20.43
N ASP A 499 -3.15 -16.03 -19.88
CA ASP A 499 -4.28 -16.92 -20.10
C ASP A 499 -5.48 -16.14 -20.64
N ASP A 500 -6.65 -16.77 -20.66
CA ASP A 500 -7.87 -16.21 -21.22
C ASP A 500 -8.46 -15.07 -20.36
N THR A 501 -7.91 -14.81 -19.18
CA THR A 501 -8.34 -13.76 -18.24
C THR A 501 -7.33 -12.62 -18.15
N ALA A 502 -6.77 -12.20 -19.29
CA ALA A 502 -5.82 -11.08 -19.34
C ALA A 502 -6.19 -10.04 -20.41
N VAL A 503 -6.20 -8.77 -20.02
CA VAL A 503 -6.16 -7.65 -20.96
C VAL A 503 -4.70 -7.27 -21.18
N VAL A 504 -4.30 -7.19 -22.45
CA VAL A 504 -2.95 -6.82 -22.86
C VAL A 504 -2.97 -5.48 -23.60
N PHE A 505 -1.96 -4.65 -23.34
CA PHE A 505 -1.74 -3.44 -24.12
C PHE A 505 -0.25 -3.13 -24.24
N ARG A 506 0.15 -2.48 -25.33
CA ARG A 506 1.55 -2.14 -25.58
C ARG A 506 1.68 -0.92 -26.47
N TYR A 507 2.82 -0.25 -26.35
CA TYR A 507 3.27 0.64 -27.42
C TYR A 507 3.44 -0.15 -28.73
N THR A 508 2.82 0.33 -29.80
CA THR A 508 2.90 -0.26 -31.14
C THR A 508 2.69 0.79 -32.25
N ARG A 509 2.68 0.37 -33.51
CA ARG A 509 2.31 1.18 -34.68
C ARG A 509 0.81 1.17 -34.91
N LEU A 510 0.30 2.28 -35.44
CA LEU A 510 -1.06 2.31 -35.99
C LEU A 510 -1.18 1.25 -37.09
N GLY A 511 -2.17 0.37 -36.99
CA GLY A 511 -2.34 -0.74 -37.93
C GLY A 511 -1.97 -2.12 -37.39
N ASP A 512 -1.27 -2.24 -36.26
CA ASP A 512 -0.92 -3.52 -35.64
C ASP A 512 -2.09 -4.02 -34.75
N ALA A 513 -3.08 -4.67 -35.37
CA ALA A 513 -4.30 -5.16 -34.71
C ALA A 513 -4.03 -6.38 -33.81
N ASN A 514 -3.10 -7.25 -34.19
CA ASN A 514 -2.81 -8.47 -33.43
C ASN A 514 -1.73 -8.28 -32.34
N LEU A 515 -1.15 -7.08 -32.24
CA LEU A 515 -0.12 -6.69 -31.26
C LEU A 515 1.18 -7.49 -31.39
N ASP A 516 1.45 -8.08 -32.56
CA ASP A 516 2.68 -8.83 -32.84
C ASP A 516 3.90 -7.93 -33.08
N GLY A 517 3.67 -6.62 -33.19
CA GLY A 517 4.70 -5.60 -33.39
C GLY A 517 4.97 -5.26 -34.85
N THR A 518 4.29 -5.89 -35.81
CA THR A 518 4.48 -5.69 -37.24
C THR A 518 3.16 -5.48 -37.95
N THR A 519 2.97 -4.32 -38.58
CA THR A 519 1.76 -4.05 -39.36
C THR A 519 1.82 -4.78 -40.71
N ASN A 520 1.00 -5.82 -40.90
CA ASN A 520 1.06 -6.73 -42.04
C ASN A 520 -0.32 -7.24 -42.52
N ILE A 521 -0.32 -8.29 -43.36
CA ILE A 521 -1.54 -8.86 -43.95
C ILE A 521 -2.48 -9.50 -42.91
N GLY A 522 -1.92 -9.98 -41.80
CA GLY A 522 -2.69 -10.49 -40.66
C GLY A 522 -3.58 -9.40 -40.07
N ASP A 523 -3.05 -8.20 -39.87
CA ASP A 523 -3.82 -7.06 -39.37
C ASP A 523 -4.89 -6.59 -40.35
N PHE A 524 -4.53 -6.56 -41.64
CA PHE A 524 -5.48 -6.21 -42.69
C PHE A 524 -6.65 -7.20 -42.72
N SER A 525 -6.39 -8.49 -42.48
CA SER A 525 -7.44 -9.51 -42.43
C SER A 525 -8.41 -9.30 -41.26
N LEU A 526 -7.90 -8.86 -40.09
CA LEU A 526 -8.73 -8.50 -38.93
C LEU A 526 -9.59 -7.25 -39.19
N LEU A 527 -9.00 -6.19 -39.74
CA LEU A 527 -9.73 -4.99 -40.15
C LEU A 527 -10.80 -5.31 -41.19
N GLY A 528 -10.42 -6.05 -42.25
CA GLY A 528 -11.32 -6.38 -43.35
C GLY A 528 -12.53 -7.20 -42.91
N ALA A 529 -12.37 -8.10 -41.95
CA ALA A 529 -13.46 -8.90 -41.38
C ALA A 529 -14.49 -8.06 -40.60
N ASN A 530 -14.10 -6.87 -40.14
CA ASN A 530 -14.93 -5.98 -39.31
C ASN A 530 -15.24 -4.64 -39.98
N PHE A 531 -14.97 -4.49 -41.28
CA PHE A 531 -15.14 -3.23 -41.99
C PHE A 531 -16.60 -2.75 -41.96
N ASN A 532 -16.80 -1.45 -41.69
CA ASN A 532 -18.09 -0.80 -41.43
C ASN A 532 -18.87 -1.35 -40.22
N GLN A 533 -18.18 -1.94 -39.24
CA GLN A 533 -18.76 -2.34 -37.96
C GLN A 533 -18.19 -1.48 -36.82
N PRO A 534 -18.91 -1.38 -35.69
CA PRO A 534 -18.30 -0.95 -34.44
C PRO A 534 -17.11 -1.85 -34.09
N GLY A 535 -16.07 -1.28 -33.51
CA GLY A 535 -14.87 -2.05 -33.21
C GLY A 535 -14.02 -1.49 -32.08
N VAL A 536 -13.02 -2.27 -31.72
CA VAL A 536 -11.90 -1.93 -30.85
C VAL A 536 -10.61 -2.08 -31.63
N TRP A 537 -9.47 -1.75 -31.00
CA TRP A 537 -8.15 -1.86 -31.63
C TRP A 537 -7.91 -3.20 -32.34
N ARG A 538 -8.18 -4.33 -31.66
CA ARG A 538 -8.00 -5.68 -32.23
C ARG A 538 -8.83 -5.93 -33.50
N THR A 539 -9.99 -5.32 -33.62
CA THR A 539 -10.86 -5.48 -34.81
C THR A 539 -10.53 -4.48 -35.92
N GLY A 540 -9.56 -3.59 -35.70
CA GLY A 540 -9.07 -2.65 -36.71
C GLY A 540 -9.49 -1.19 -36.49
N ASP A 541 -9.98 -0.79 -35.32
CA ASP A 541 -10.15 0.64 -34.97
C ASP A 541 -8.83 1.20 -34.44
N PHE A 542 -8.04 1.81 -35.33
CA PHE A 542 -6.70 2.33 -35.02
C PHE A 542 -6.72 3.82 -34.67
N ASN A 543 -7.80 4.54 -34.97
CA ASN A 543 -7.95 5.95 -34.63
C ASN A 543 -8.76 6.18 -33.33
N TYR A 544 -9.30 5.11 -32.74
CA TYR A 544 -10.08 5.04 -31.51
C TYR A 544 -11.44 5.73 -31.58
N ASP A 545 -12.05 5.84 -32.76
CA ASP A 545 -13.36 6.47 -32.97
C ASP A 545 -14.55 5.51 -32.74
N GLY A 546 -14.27 4.24 -32.47
CA GLY A 546 -15.24 3.18 -32.20
C GLY A 546 -15.81 2.52 -33.45
N SER A 547 -15.35 2.87 -34.66
CA SER A 547 -15.85 2.34 -35.93
C SER A 547 -14.72 1.93 -36.86
N VAL A 548 -14.71 0.68 -37.34
CA VAL A 548 -13.70 0.20 -38.29
C VAL A 548 -14.05 0.66 -39.71
N ASN A 549 -13.27 1.60 -40.27
CA ASN A 549 -13.62 2.22 -41.55
C ASN A 549 -12.39 2.59 -42.42
N ILE A 550 -12.61 3.42 -43.45
CA ILE A 550 -11.56 3.82 -44.40
C ILE A 550 -10.44 4.65 -43.72
N GLY A 551 -10.76 5.35 -42.64
CA GLY A 551 -9.81 6.06 -41.80
C GLY A 551 -8.77 5.10 -41.22
N ASP A 552 -9.22 3.98 -40.66
CA ASP A 552 -8.34 2.95 -40.10
C ASP A 552 -7.51 2.23 -41.16
N PHE A 553 -8.14 1.90 -42.29
CA PHE A 553 -7.42 1.32 -43.41
C PHE A 553 -6.28 2.23 -43.88
N SER A 554 -6.51 3.54 -43.91
CA SER A 554 -5.48 4.52 -44.29
C SER A 554 -4.31 4.52 -43.29
N LEU A 555 -4.58 4.37 -41.99
CA LEU A 555 -3.55 4.26 -40.95
C LEU A 555 -2.72 2.98 -41.06
N LEU A 556 -3.38 1.84 -41.31
CA LEU A 556 -2.72 0.56 -41.54
C LEU A 556 -1.87 0.60 -42.81
N ALA A 557 -2.43 1.08 -43.92
CA ALA A 557 -1.73 1.15 -45.21
C ALA A 557 -0.49 2.03 -45.14
N ALA A 558 -0.55 3.16 -44.42
CA ALA A 558 0.60 4.03 -44.20
C ALA A 558 1.73 3.38 -43.38
N ASN A 559 1.43 2.31 -42.65
CA ASN A 559 2.37 1.57 -41.81
C ASN A 559 2.65 0.14 -42.31
N PHE A 560 2.16 -0.24 -43.48
CA PHE A 560 2.28 -1.62 -43.95
C PHE A 560 3.74 -2.06 -44.10
N ASN A 561 4.04 -3.30 -43.66
CA ASN A 561 5.38 -3.89 -43.53
C ASN A 561 6.34 -3.11 -42.62
N GLN A 562 5.83 -2.29 -41.70
CA GLN A 562 6.65 -1.59 -40.70
C GLN A 562 6.60 -2.30 -39.34
N VAL A 563 7.73 -2.29 -38.64
CA VAL A 563 7.90 -2.87 -37.30
C VAL A 563 7.90 -1.76 -36.25
N ALA A 564 7.27 -1.98 -35.10
CA ALA A 564 7.32 -1.06 -33.98
C ALA A 564 8.77 -0.88 -33.48
N PRO A 565 9.24 0.35 -33.19
CA PRO A 565 10.65 0.62 -32.81
C PRO A 565 11.19 -0.22 -31.64
N ALA A 566 10.34 -0.61 -30.68
CA ALA A 566 10.70 -1.51 -29.58
C ALA A 566 11.10 -2.92 -30.06
N ASP A 567 10.51 -3.39 -31.16
CA ASP A 567 10.78 -4.71 -31.75
C ASP A 567 11.90 -4.69 -32.79
N ALA A 568 12.27 -3.52 -33.33
CA ALA A 568 13.49 -3.39 -34.12
C ALA A 568 14.75 -3.75 -33.31
N MET A 569 14.74 -3.53 -31.98
CA MET A 569 15.79 -3.99 -31.07
C MET A 569 15.71 -5.49 -30.73
N ARG A 570 14.54 -6.12 -30.91
CA ARG A 570 14.33 -7.58 -30.77
C ARG A 570 14.88 -8.35 -31.98
N GLY A 571 14.96 -7.69 -33.14
CA GLY A 571 15.47 -8.24 -34.41
C GLY A 571 16.99 -8.16 -34.60
N ALA A 572 17.74 -7.56 -33.69
CA ALA A 572 19.21 -7.62 -33.71
C ALA A 572 19.74 -8.92 -33.07
N ALA A 573 19.15 -10.07 -33.44
CA ALA A 573 19.86 -11.32 -33.32
C ALA A 573 21.00 -11.28 -34.35
N VAL A 574 22.23 -11.20 -33.85
CA VAL A 574 23.45 -11.45 -34.63
C VAL A 574 23.18 -12.66 -35.52
N PRO A 575 23.36 -12.57 -36.86
CA PRO A 575 23.35 -13.77 -37.68
C PRO A 575 24.47 -14.67 -37.17
N GLU A 576 24.11 -15.77 -36.52
CA GLU A 576 25.09 -16.82 -36.26
C GLU A 576 25.54 -17.32 -37.64
N PRO A 577 26.84 -17.27 -37.98
CA PRO A 577 27.32 -17.77 -39.24
C PRO A 577 27.29 -19.30 -39.17
N VAL A 578 26.16 -19.91 -39.51
CA VAL A 578 26.09 -21.35 -39.79
C VAL A 578 26.63 -21.58 -41.20
N GLY A 579 27.93 -21.33 -41.38
CA GLY A 579 28.55 -21.33 -42.70
C GLY A 579 30.05 -21.10 -42.72
N ALA A 580 30.81 -21.57 -41.72
CA ALA A 580 32.28 -21.49 -41.75
C ALA A 580 32.97 -22.76 -41.20
N THR A 581 32.38 -23.94 -41.40
CA THR A 581 32.99 -25.22 -40.95
C THR A 581 33.07 -26.31 -42.03
N MET A 582 33.16 -25.95 -43.31
CA MET A 582 33.28 -26.92 -44.40
C MET A 582 34.30 -26.54 -45.51
N ILE A 583 35.49 -26.04 -45.15
CA ILE A 583 36.67 -26.12 -46.04
C ILE A 583 37.91 -26.30 -45.17
N LEU A 584 38.25 -27.55 -44.79
CA LEU A 584 39.63 -27.92 -44.39
C LEU A 584 39.92 -29.44 -44.35
N TYR A 585 39.20 -30.28 -45.10
CA TYR A 585 39.54 -31.71 -45.28
C TYR A 585 39.48 -32.19 -46.73
N ALA A 586 40.01 -31.38 -47.67
CA ALA A 586 40.21 -31.82 -49.07
C ALA A 586 41.67 -31.75 -49.53
N ALA A 587 42.64 -31.67 -48.61
CA ALA A 587 44.07 -31.60 -48.97
C ALA A 587 45.01 -32.34 -48.01
N ALA A 588 44.70 -33.59 -47.61
CA ALA A 588 45.72 -34.51 -47.06
C ALA A 588 45.22 -35.97 -46.91
N ALA A 589 44.86 -36.65 -48.00
CA ALA A 589 44.85 -38.13 -48.02
C ALA A 589 44.88 -38.72 -49.44
N LEU A 590 45.69 -38.13 -50.33
CA LEU A 590 46.12 -38.79 -51.56
C LEU A 590 47.57 -39.24 -51.35
N ARG A 591 47.76 -40.38 -50.67
CA ARG A 591 48.96 -41.22 -50.82
C ARG A 591 48.74 -42.66 -50.32
N ARG A 592 48.37 -43.50 -51.29
CA ARG A 592 48.87 -44.86 -51.60
C ARG A 592 48.82 -45.95 -50.51
N ARG A 593 47.92 -46.93 -50.73
CA ARG A 593 48.13 -48.39 -50.54
C ARG A 593 48.94 -48.96 -51.73
N PRO A 594 49.36 -50.26 -51.78
CA PRO A 594 49.78 -51.21 -50.72
C PRO A 594 51.08 -51.98 -51.08
N ARG A 595 51.67 -52.70 -50.12
CA ARG A 595 52.22 -54.06 -50.28
C ARG A 595 52.04 -54.81 -48.97
#